data_AF-A0A220VC44-F1
#
_entry.id   AF-A0A220VC44-F1
#
_cell.length_a   1.000
_cell.length_b   1.000
_cell.length_c   1.000
_cell.angle_alpha   90.00
_cell.angle_beta   90.00
_cell.angle_gamma   90.00
#
_symmetry.space_group_name_H-M   'P 1'
#
loop_
_entity.id
_entity.type
_entity.pdbx_description
1 polymer ?
#
loop_
_entity_poly.entity_id
_entity_poly.type
_entity_poly.pdbx_seq_one_letter_code
_entity_poly.pdbx_strand_id
1 'polypeptide(L)'
;MLDKFIAHRGISKIYPENTAASIKAAKKAGIGSIEIDVMTLRDLVPIVFHDFTFDRCTNISGRVKSYFYQEVSTTDIGSWFSPKFKKEKLMTLKEVLFLIKRLNLKLNLEIKEEENDDSVKVILDVIKEAEFNYNKLIISSFNQNILSSIKRIDSKINIGCLFEKVPPNWQNLCSNLCSKTIICDGHLLKKEQCLRVLKNDFLFIVTLSTTNI
;
A
#
# COMPACT_ATOMS: atom_id res chain seq x y z
N MET A 1 11.99 -6.70 -8.01
CA MET A 1 12.39 -5.36 -7.53
C MET A 1 11.59 -4.29 -8.25
N LEU A 2 11.06 -3.29 -7.52
CA LEU A 2 10.22 -2.21 -8.04
C LEU A 2 10.97 -1.30 -9.01
N ASP A 3 10.24 -0.51 -9.80
CA ASP A 3 10.80 0.47 -10.73
C ASP A 3 11.18 1.77 -10.01
N LYS A 4 11.96 2.63 -10.69
CA LYS A 4 12.39 3.94 -10.18
C LYS A 4 11.22 4.85 -9.79
N PHE A 5 10.09 4.72 -10.49
CA PHE A 5 8.86 5.46 -10.20
C PHE A 5 7.76 4.49 -9.79
N ILE A 6 7.11 4.81 -8.68
CA ILE A 6 6.00 4.04 -8.14
C ILE A 6 4.80 4.98 -8.07
N ALA A 7 3.68 4.61 -8.69
CA ALA A 7 2.47 5.41 -8.65
C ALA A 7 1.76 5.22 -7.29
N HIS A 8 1.79 6.26 -6.45
CA HIS A 8 1.22 6.27 -5.10
C HIS A 8 -0.31 6.24 -5.10
N ARG A 9 -0.90 5.15 -4.59
CA ARG A 9 -2.33 4.81 -4.67
C ARG A 9 -2.85 4.77 -6.12
N GLY A 10 -2.00 4.31 -7.04
CA GLY A 10 -2.12 4.56 -8.48
C GLY A 10 -1.63 5.97 -8.85
N ILE A 11 -2.16 6.61 -9.90
CA ILE A 11 -1.86 8.04 -10.15
C ILE A 11 -2.87 8.94 -9.41
N SER A 12 -2.80 8.96 -8.09
CA SER A 12 -3.76 9.64 -7.20
C SER A 12 -3.84 11.17 -7.39
N LYS A 13 -2.83 11.80 -7.97
CA LYS A 13 -2.84 13.25 -8.25
C LYS A 13 -3.87 13.66 -9.32
N ILE A 14 -4.26 12.74 -10.21
CA ILE A 14 -5.17 13.03 -11.34
C ILE A 14 -6.33 12.02 -11.48
N TYR A 15 -6.36 10.99 -10.64
CA TYR A 15 -7.44 9.98 -10.52
C TYR A 15 -7.74 9.75 -9.04
N PRO A 16 -8.96 9.33 -8.67
CA PRO A 16 -9.28 8.97 -7.29
C PRO A 16 -8.33 7.88 -6.80
N GLU A 17 -7.76 8.08 -5.61
CA GLU A 17 -6.79 7.16 -5.02
C GLU A 17 -7.36 5.75 -4.82
N ASN A 18 -6.50 4.73 -4.88
CA ASN A 18 -6.87 3.34 -4.57
C ASN A 18 -8.02 2.78 -5.45
N THR A 19 -8.17 3.28 -6.68
CA THR A 19 -9.23 2.87 -7.63
C THR A 19 -8.70 2.06 -8.82
N ALA A 20 -9.59 1.36 -9.53
CA ALA A 20 -9.20 0.70 -10.77
C ALA A 20 -8.80 1.74 -11.83
N ALA A 21 -9.44 2.91 -11.84
CA ALA A 21 -9.08 4.03 -12.71
C ALA A 21 -7.64 4.50 -12.47
N SER A 22 -7.23 4.76 -11.22
CA SER A 22 -5.88 5.25 -10.92
C SER A 22 -4.79 4.22 -11.27
N ILE A 23 -5.07 2.92 -11.06
CA ILE A 23 -4.18 1.81 -11.42
C ILE A 23 -4.03 1.67 -12.93
N LYS A 24 -5.14 1.67 -13.69
CA LYS A 24 -5.11 1.59 -15.16
C LYS A 24 -4.41 2.80 -15.77
N ALA A 25 -4.60 3.99 -15.19
CA ALA A 25 -3.93 5.20 -15.61
C ALA A 25 -2.40 5.10 -15.41
N ALA A 26 -1.93 4.54 -14.29
CA ALA A 26 -0.51 4.27 -14.05
C ALA A 26 0.10 3.44 -15.18
N LYS A 27 -0.57 2.34 -15.55
CA LYS A 27 -0.13 1.50 -16.68
C LYS A 27 -0.10 2.28 -18.00
N LYS A 28 -1.15 3.07 -18.30
CA LYS A 28 -1.24 3.86 -19.54
C LYS A 28 -0.14 4.92 -19.62
N ALA A 29 0.30 5.45 -18.48
CA ALA A 29 1.42 6.40 -18.39
C ALA A 29 2.81 5.74 -18.45
N GLY A 30 2.89 4.41 -18.65
CA GLY A 30 4.15 3.68 -18.72
C GLY A 30 4.79 3.40 -17.35
N ILE A 31 4.08 3.62 -16.25
CA ILE A 31 4.59 3.33 -14.90
C ILE A 31 4.37 1.84 -14.60
N GLY A 32 5.46 1.11 -14.37
CA GLY A 32 5.43 -0.35 -14.16
C GLY A 32 5.21 -0.80 -12.71
N SER A 33 5.32 0.13 -11.75
CA SER A 33 5.17 -0.13 -10.31
C SER A 33 4.12 0.80 -9.70
N ILE A 34 3.29 0.24 -8.83
CA ILE A 34 2.27 1.01 -8.09
C ILE A 34 2.37 0.72 -6.60
N GLU A 35 1.88 1.64 -5.81
CA GLU A 35 1.60 1.47 -4.40
C GLU A 35 0.07 1.55 -4.19
N ILE A 36 -0.46 0.74 -3.28
CA ILE A 36 -1.83 0.81 -2.79
C ILE A 36 -1.87 0.45 -1.31
N ASP A 37 -2.90 0.94 -0.63
CA ASP A 37 -3.17 0.66 0.77
C ASP A 37 -4.16 -0.48 0.93
N VAL A 38 -3.97 -1.35 1.92
CA VAL A 38 -4.92 -2.38 2.31
C VAL A 38 -5.16 -2.38 3.81
N MET A 39 -6.41 -2.58 4.18
CA MET A 39 -6.83 -2.90 5.54
C MET A 39 -8.05 -3.80 5.51
N THR A 40 -8.42 -4.36 6.65
CA THR A 40 -9.56 -5.25 6.79
C THR A 40 -10.78 -4.56 7.37
N LEU A 41 -11.94 -5.01 6.91
CA LEU A 41 -13.25 -4.72 7.47
C LEU A 41 -13.48 -5.51 8.76
N ARG A 42 -14.65 -5.32 9.39
CA ARG A 42 -15.05 -6.02 10.62
C ARG A 42 -15.04 -7.55 10.47
N ASP A 43 -15.42 -8.04 9.30
CA ASP A 43 -15.42 -9.47 8.93
C ASP A 43 -14.11 -9.95 8.34
N LEU A 44 -13.02 -9.20 8.55
CA LEU A 44 -11.68 -9.46 8.05
C LEU A 44 -11.53 -9.46 6.52
N VAL A 45 -12.56 -9.08 5.76
CA VAL A 45 -12.45 -8.95 4.30
C VAL A 45 -11.46 -7.82 3.97
N PRO A 46 -10.33 -8.10 3.29
CA PRO A 46 -9.36 -7.07 2.96
C PRO A 46 -9.85 -6.18 1.82
N ILE A 47 -9.85 -4.87 2.03
CA ILE A 47 -10.24 -3.84 1.07
C ILE A 47 -9.08 -2.90 0.77
N VAL A 48 -9.11 -2.29 -0.42
CA VAL A 48 -8.08 -1.33 -0.86
C VAL A 48 -8.56 0.09 -0.55
N PHE A 49 -8.04 0.68 0.52
CA PHE A 49 -8.44 1.98 1.05
C PHE A 49 -7.39 2.53 2.02
N HIS A 50 -7.22 3.86 2.09
CA HIS A 50 -6.14 4.49 2.87
C HIS A 50 -6.55 4.90 4.30
N ASP A 51 -7.66 5.62 4.45
CA ASP A 51 -8.02 6.20 5.75
C ASP A 51 -8.69 5.14 6.64
N PHE A 52 -8.50 5.23 7.95
CA PHE A 52 -9.20 4.35 8.91
C PHE A 52 -10.71 4.64 9.00
N THR A 53 -11.18 5.70 8.35
CA THR A 53 -12.60 6.06 8.24
C THR A 53 -12.97 6.37 6.80
N PHE A 54 -14.25 6.18 6.45
CA PHE A 54 -14.72 6.36 5.08
C PHE A 54 -14.98 7.83 4.68
N ASP A 55 -14.87 8.77 5.63
CA ASP A 55 -15.41 10.13 5.52
C ASP A 55 -14.81 10.97 4.38
N ARG A 56 -13.50 10.84 4.08
CA ARG A 56 -12.83 11.71 3.10
C ARG A 56 -13.11 11.32 1.65
N CYS A 57 -13.17 10.02 1.37
CA CYS A 57 -13.14 9.50 -0.01
C CYS A 57 -14.42 8.79 -0.43
N THR A 58 -15.49 8.86 0.36
CA THR A 58 -16.74 8.17 0.06
C THR A 58 -17.95 9.01 0.47
N ASN A 59 -19.14 8.47 0.24
CA ASN A 59 -20.41 9.03 0.68
C ASN A 59 -20.94 8.42 2.00
N ILE A 60 -20.15 7.60 2.69
CA ILE A 60 -20.49 7.02 3.99
C ILE A 60 -19.48 7.48 5.05
N SER A 61 -19.87 7.39 6.32
CA SER A 61 -19.08 7.89 7.45
C SER A 61 -18.74 6.79 8.45
N GLY A 62 -17.68 7.01 9.24
CA GLY A 62 -17.29 6.12 10.33
C GLY A 62 -16.15 5.18 9.99
N ARG A 63 -15.73 4.40 11.00
CA ARG A 63 -14.52 3.57 10.94
C ARG A 63 -14.70 2.38 10.00
N VAL A 64 -13.67 2.10 9.21
CA VAL A 64 -13.62 0.95 8.30
C VAL A 64 -13.90 -0.36 9.04
N LYS A 65 -13.23 -0.57 10.18
CA LYS A 65 -13.39 -1.76 11.06
C LYS A 65 -14.79 -1.91 11.69
N SER A 66 -15.71 -0.96 11.48
CA SER A 66 -17.09 -1.09 11.96
C SER A 66 -18.04 -1.77 10.97
N TYR A 67 -17.64 -1.89 9.69
CA TYR A 67 -18.49 -2.38 8.62
C TYR A 67 -18.16 -3.81 8.19
N PHE A 68 -19.17 -4.57 7.79
CA PHE A 68 -19.06 -5.82 7.03
C PHE A 68 -18.95 -5.52 5.52
N TYR A 69 -18.33 -6.41 4.75
CA TYR A 69 -18.14 -6.17 3.32
C TYR A 69 -19.46 -6.02 2.55
N GLN A 70 -20.49 -6.79 2.92
CA GLN A 70 -21.80 -6.71 2.27
C GLN A 70 -22.41 -5.30 2.37
N GLU A 71 -22.14 -4.57 3.46
CA GLU A 71 -22.66 -3.22 3.70
C GLU A 71 -21.97 -2.16 2.82
N VAL A 72 -20.71 -2.38 2.46
CA VAL A 72 -19.85 -1.37 1.78
C VAL A 72 -19.40 -1.76 0.38
N SER A 73 -19.75 -2.97 -0.09
CA SER A 73 -19.34 -3.50 -1.40
C SER A 73 -19.75 -2.65 -2.60
N THR A 74 -20.79 -1.82 -2.45
CA THR A 74 -21.27 -0.91 -3.50
C THR A 74 -20.87 0.54 -3.30
N THR A 75 -20.08 0.85 -2.27
CA THR A 75 -19.67 2.22 -1.93
C THR A 75 -18.91 2.85 -3.08
N ASP A 76 -19.34 4.07 -3.44
CA ASP A 76 -18.69 4.91 -4.44
C ASP A 76 -17.43 5.53 -3.83
N ILE A 77 -16.28 5.26 -4.45
CA ILE A 77 -14.97 5.78 -4.02
C ILE A 77 -14.33 6.71 -5.06
N GLY A 78 -15.11 7.16 -6.06
CA GLY A 78 -14.64 7.99 -7.17
C GLY A 78 -15.30 9.37 -7.25
N SER A 79 -16.58 9.50 -6.90
CA SER A 79 -17.32 10.75 -7.07
C SER A 79 -16.78 11.92 -6.26
N TRP A 80 -16.16 11.67 -5.11
CA TRP A 80 -15.51 12.70 -4.28
C TRP A 80 -14.39 13.43 -5.04
N PHE A 81 -13.70 12.73 -5.94
CA PHE A 81 -12.63 13.29 -6.75
C PHE A 81 -13.19 14.04 -7.96
N SER A 82 -14.15 13.43 -8.66
CA SER A 82 -14.87 14.04 -9.77
C SER A 82 -16.08 13.19 -10.18
N PRO A 83 -17.22 13.80 -10.58
CA PRO A 83 -18.39 13.06 -11.05
C PRO A 83 -18.11 12.07 -12.20
N LYS A 84 -17.04 12.28 -12.98
CA LYS A 84 -16.62 11.38 -14.06
C LYS A 84 -16.22 9.99 -13.57
N PHE A 85 -15.90 9.84 -12.29
CA PHE A 85 -15.47 8.58 -11.66
C PHE A 85 -16.55 7.88 -10.83
N LYS A 86 -17.82 8.28 -10.95
CA LYS A 86 -18.96 7.68 -10.22
C LYS A 86 -19.11 6.15 -10.31
N LYS A 87 -18.43 5.52 -11.27
CA LYS A 87 -18.44 4.06 -11.45
C LYS A 87 -17.33 3.34 -10.67
N GLU A 88 -16.40 4.06 -10.07
CA GLU A 88 -15.37 3.45 -9.21
C GLU A 88 -15.99 3.05 -7.88
N LYS A 89 -15.83 1.77 -7.54
CA LYS A 89 -16.36 1.18 -6.31
C LYS A 89 -15.23 0.69 -5.43
N LEU A 90 -15.52 0.57 -4.14
CA LEU A 90 -14.63 -0.09 -3.19
C LEU A 90 -14.24 -1.48 -3.71
N MET A 91 -12.94 -1.77 -3.76
CA MET A 91 -12.43 -3.05 -4.24
C MET A 91 -11.87 -3.85 -3.07
N THR A 92 -12.09 -5.15 -3.12
CA THR A 92 -11.35 -6.12 -2.30
C THR A 92 -9.89 -6.22 -2.77
N LEU A 93 -9.01 -6.66 -1.88
CA LEU A 93 -7.64 -6.99 -2.24
C LEU A 93 -7.59 -8.01 -3.39
N LYS A 94 -8.47 -9.02 -3.37
CA LYS A 94 -8.53 -10.07 -4.40
C LYS A 94 -8.78 -9.49 -5.80
N GLU A 95 -9.74 -8.58 -5.93
CA GLU A 95 -10.06 -7.92 -7.20
C GLU A 95 -8.89 -7.06 -7.70
N VAL A 96 -8.24 -6.33 -6.79
CA VAL A 96 -7.09 -5.47 -7.15
C VAL A 96 -5.88 -6.30 -7.55
N LEU A 97 -5.55 -7.37 -6.83
CA LEU A 97 -4.46 -8.28 -7.22
C LEU A 97 -4.71 -8.88 -8.60
N PHE A 98 -5.95 -9.27 -8.92
CA PHE A 98 -6.29 -9.74 -10.26
C PHE A 98 -6.06 -8.67 -11.34
N LEU A 99 -6.50 -7.43 -11.09
CA LEU A 99 -6.26 -6.30 -11.99
C LEU A 99 -4.75 -6.05 -12.21
N ILE A 100 -3.97 -6.01 -11.14
CA ILE A 100 -2.52 -5.77 -11.18
C ILE A 100 -1.80 -6.88 -11.95
N LYS A 101 -2.16 -8.15 -11.71
CA LYS A 101 -1.63 -9.29 -12.47
C LYS A 101 -1.92 -9.13 -13.96
N ARG A 102 -3.16 -8.81 -14.33
CA ARG A 102 -3.58 -8.62 -15.73
C ARG A 102 -2.83 -7.47 -16.42
N LEU A 103 -2.51 -6.40 -15.69
CA LEU A 103 -1.75 -5.26 -16.22
C LEU A 103 -0.22 -5.48 -16.20
N ASN A 104 0.23 -6.61 -15.65
CA ASN A 104 1.64 -6.95 -15.45
C ASN A 104 2.39 -5.86 -14.67
N LEU A 105 1.79 -5.36 -13.59
CA LEU A 105 2.38 -4.34 -12.73
C LEU A 105 3.12 -4.99 -11.54
N LYS A 106 4.11 -4.27 -11.01
CA LYS A 106 4.71 -4.56 -9.70
C LYS A 106 3.98 -3.77 -8.62
N LEU A 107 3.98 -4.30 -7.41
CA LEU A 107 3.15 -3.81 -6.31
C LEU A 107 3.99 -3.58 -5.05
N ASN A 108 3.88 -2.38 -4.49
CA ASN A 108 4.08 -2.13 -3.07
C ASN A 108 2.70 -2.13 -2.37
N LEU A 109 2.45 -3.09 -1.51
CA LEU A 109 1.19 -3.18 -0.76
C LEU A 109 1.43 -2.66 0.66
N GLU A 110 0.89 -1.48 0.99
CA GLU A 110 0.93 -0.96 2.35
C GLU A 110 -0.18 -1.60 3.19
N ILE A 111 0.17 -2.37 4.23
CA ILE A 111 -0.79 -2.85 5.22
C ILE A 111 -0.98 -1.77 6.30
N LYS A 112 -2.21 -1.27 6.40
CA LYS A 112 -2.66 -0.26 7.35
C LYS A 112 -3.55 -0.91 8.42
N GLU A 113 -2.94 -1.62 9.35
CA GLU A 113 -3.62 -2.24 10.48
C GLU A 113 -3.12 -1.64 11.80
N GLU A 114 -4.09 -1.25 12.65
CA GLU A 114 -3.81 -0.71 13.99
C GLU A 114 -3.49 -1.84 14.98
N GLU A 115 -4.12 -3.00 14.80
CA GLU A 115 -4.01 -4.16 15.69
C GLU A 115 -3.37 -5.34 14.98
N ASN A 116 -2.71 -6.20 15.75
CA ASN A 116 -2.11 -7.44 15.25
C ASN A 116 -3.07 -8.61 15.48
N ASP A 117 -4.27 -8.51 14.90
CA ASP A 117 -5.28 -9.56 14.85
C ASP A 117 -5.00 -10.53 13.67
N ASP A 118 -6.00 -11.34 13.28
CA ASP A 118 -5.90 -12.26 12.16
C ASP A 118 -5.82 -11.57 10.78
N SER A 119 -5.95 -10.23 10.70
CA SER A 119 -5.93 -9.47 9.44
C SER A 119 -4.70 -9.75 8.59
N VAL A 120 -3.51 -9.78 9.20
CA VAL A 120 -2.26 -10.06 8.48
C VAL A 120 -2.32 -11.42 7.84
N LYS A 121 -2.75 -12.44 8.57
CA LYS A 121 -2.88 -13.80 8.04
C LYS A 121 -3.88 -13.85 6.90
N VAL A 122 -5.05 -13.23 7.04
CA VAL A 122 -6.08 -13.18 5.98
C VAL A 122 -5.58 -12.45 4.73
N ILE A 123 -4.88 -11.32 4.87
CA ILE A 123 -4.26 -10.59 3.75
C ILE A 123 -3.25 -11.49 3.03
N LEU A 124 -2.38 -12.18 3.76
CA LEU A 124 -1.38 -13.09 3.18
C LEU A 124 -2.03 -14.29 2.49
N ASP A 125 -3.10 -14.84 3.06
CA ASP A 125 -3.89 -15.93 2.45
C ASP A 125 -4.48 -15.47 1.11
N VAL A 126 -5.07 -14.26 1.03
CA VAL A 126 -5.57 -13.69 -0.24
C VAL A 126 -4.47 -13.50 -1.27
N ILE A 127 -3.28 -13.04 -0.86
CA ILE A 127 -2.12 -12.89 -1.76
C ILE A 127 -1.67 -14.26 -2.32
N LYS A 128 -1.67 -15.28 -1.47
CA LYS A 128 -1.30 -16.66 -1.83
C LYS A 128 -2.33 -17.28 -2.76
N GLU A 129 -3.62 -17.17 -2.46
CA GLU A 129 -4.73 -17.63 -3.30
C GLU A 129 -4.74 -16.95 -4.66
N ALA A 130 -4.39 -15.65 -4.71
CA ALA A 130 -4.24 -14.93 -5.95
C ALA A 130 -2.99 -15.35 -6.75
N GLU A 131 -2.15 -16.25 -6.22
CA GLU A 131 -0.87 -16.68 -6.79
C GLU A 131 -0.04 -15.46 -7.25
N PHE A 132 0.10 -14.46 -6.38
CA PHE A 132 0.83 -13.24 -6.72
C PHE A 132 2.34 -13.48 -6.63
N ASN A 133 3.07 -13.08 -7.67
CA ASN A 133 4.52 -13.33 -7.74
C ASN A 133 5.28 -12.46 -6.74
N TYR A 134 5.93 -13.07 -5.75
CA TYR A 134 6.70 -12.37 -4.71
C TYR A 134 7.88 -11.54 -5.26
N ASN A 135 8.40 -11.84 -6.45
CA ASN A 135 9.44 -11.02 -7.09
C ASN A 135 8.91 -9.65 -7.58
N LYS A 136 7.58 -9.52 -7.68
CA LYS A 136 6.85 -8.30 -8.05
C LYS A 136 6.13 -7.67 -6.86
N LEU A 137 6.33 -8.17 -5.64
CA LEU A 137 5.65 -7.71 -4.44
C LEU A 137 6.65 -7.21 -3.40
N ILE A 138 6.35 -6.06 -2.82
CA ILE A 138 6.85 -5.64 -1.50
C ILE A 138 5.63 -5.40 -0.63
N ILE A 139 5.64 -5.87 0.61
CA ILE A 139 4.63 -5.49 1.61
C ILE A 139 5.24 -4.49 2.58
N SER A 140 4.66 -3.30 2.69
CA SER A 140 5.13 -2.26 3.59
C SER A 140 4.16 -1.99 4.73
N SER A 141 4.64 -1.46 5.84
CA SER A 141 3.80 -0.93 6.92
C SER A 141 4.61 0.01 7.81
N PHE A 142 3.94 1.00 8.40
CA PHE A 142 4.49 1.79 9.52
C PHE A 142 4.52 0.99 10.82
N ASN A 143 3.72 -0.08 10.92
CA ASN A 143 3.60 -0.90 12.10
C ASN A 143 4.61 -2.07 12.07
N GLN A 144 5.66 -1.99 12.89
CA GLN A 144 6.70 -3.03 12.93
C GLN A 144 6.20 -4.37 13.46
N ASN A 145 5.13 -4.40 14.26
CA ASN A 145 4.52 -5.64 14.71
C ASN A 145 3.87 -6.38 13.54
N ILE A 146 3.21 -5.65 12.63
CA ILE A 146 2.66 -6.19 11.39
C ILE A 146 3.77 -6.76 10.51
N LEU A 147 4.87 -6.01 10.31
CA LEU A 147 6.03 -6.50 9.56
C LEU A 147 6.65 -7.76 10.17
N SER A 148 6.75 -7.81 11.50
CA SER A 148 7.22 -8.99 12.24
C SER A 148 6.29 -10.18 12.03
N SER A 149 4.97 -9.96 12.09
CA SER A 149 3.96 -11.00 11.84
C SER A 149 4.06 -11.57 10.43
N ILE A 150 4.24 -10.72 9.42
CA ILE A 150 4.47 -11.17 8.03
C ILE A 150 5.68 -12.09 7.97
N LYS A 151 6.81 -11.69 8.56
CA LYS A 151 8.04 -12.50 8.54
C LYS A 151 7.94 -13.82 9.30
N ARG A 152 7.12 -13.87 10.36
CA ARG A 152 6.82 -15.13 11.07
C ARG A 152 5.94 -16.06 10.23
N ILE A 153 4.97 -15.52 9.50
CA ILE A 153 4.04 -16.30 8.68
C ILE A 153 4.70 -16.77 7.38
N ASP A 154 5.35 -15.86 6.65
CA ASP A 154 6.08 -16.16 5.42
C ASP A 154 7.34 -15.28 5.30
N SER A 155 8.49 -15.89 5.63
CA SER A 155 9.79 -15.21 5.60
C SER A 155 10.29 -14.86 4.21
N LYS A 156 9.72 -15.47 3.14
CA LYS A 156 10.11 -15.24 1.74
C LYS A 156 9.56 -13.93 1.18
N ILE A 157 8.51 -13.37 1.79
CA ILE A 157 7.92 -12.11 1.35
C ILE A 157 8.91 -10.97 1.59
N ASN A 158 9.15 -10.16 0.56
CA ASN A 158 9.92 -8.93 0.69
C ASN A 158 9.08 -7.90 1.43
N ILE A 159 9.65 -7.30 2.48
CA ILE A 159 8.98 -6.26 3.24
C ILE A 159 9.70 -4.91 3.11
N GLY A 160 8.98 -3.82 3.39
CA GLY A 160 9.50 -2.47 3.48
C GLY A 160 9.12 -1.80 4.80
N CYS A 161 10.11 -1.24 5.49
CA CYS A 161 9.88 -0.48 6.72
C CYS A 161 9.50 0.95 6.37
N LEU A 162 8.26 1.37 6.67
CA LEU A 162 7.82 2.75 6.50
C LEU A 162 8.18 3.59 7.72
N PHE A 163 8.70 4.79 7.46
CA PHE A 163 8.96 5.79 8.49
C PHE A 163 8.53 7.17 8.00
N GLU A 164 7.86 7.97 8.83
CA GLU A 164 7.65 9.39 8.50
C GLU A 164 9.00 10.08 8.42
N LYS A 165 9.77 9.99 9.51
CA LYS A 165 11.16 10.42 9.60
C LYS A 165 12.04 9.22 9.89
N VAL A 166 13.08 9.02 9.08
CA VAL A 166 14.04 7.93 9.29
C VAL A 166 14.72 8.08 10.66
N PRO A 167 14.51 7.13 11.59
CA PRO A 167 15.05 7.22 12.94
C PRO A 167 16.55 6.90 12.96
N PRO A 168 17.34 7.38 13.93
CA PRO A 168 18.78 7.12 13.99
C PRO A 168 19.16 5.64 14.04
N ASN A 169 18.30 4.78 14.60
CA ASN A 169 18.49 3.34 14.75
C ASN A 169 17.83 2.50 13.63
N TRP A 170 17.52 3.10 12.48
CA TRP A 170 16.80 2.43 11.38
C TRP A 170 17.46 1.13 10.92
N GLN A 171 18.79 1.04 10.95
CA GLN A 171 19.53 -0.17 10.56
C GLN A 171 19.15 -1.36 11.43
N ASN A 172 19.07 -1.15 12.75
CA ASN A 172 18.73 -2.20 13.70
C ASN A 172 17.28 -2.64 13.49
N LEU A 173 16.36 -1.68 13.31
CA LEU A 173 14.95 -1.96 13.04
C LEU A 173 14.76 -2.82 11.78
N CYS A 174 15.45 -2.45 10.69
CA CYS A 174 15.35 -3.21 9.45
C CYS A 174 16.05 -4.58 9.53
N SER A 175 17.23 -4.64 10.16
CA SER A 175 17.99 -5.89 10.32
C SER A 175 17.23 -6.91 11.16
N ASN A 176 16.57 -6.48 12.24
CA ASN A 176 15.72 -7.34 13.08
C ASN A 176 14.54 -7.94 12.32
N LEU A 177 14.08 -7.27 11.26
CA LEU A 177 12.99 -7.71 10.40
C LEU A 177 13.49 -8.42 9.13
N CYS A 178 14.80 -8.59 8.96
CA CYS A 178 15.42 -9.05 7.72
C CYS A 178 14.92 -8.26 6.49
N SER A 179 14.64 -6.96 6.68
CA SER A 179 14.21 -6.04 5.63
C SER A 179 15.43 -5.37 5.01
N LYS A 180 15.44 -5.26 3.68
CA LYS A 180 16.38 -4.43 2.92
C LYS A 180 15.72 -3.23 2.25
N THR A 181 14.45 -2.95 2.58
CA THR A 181 13.70 -1.84 1.97
C THR A 181 13.27 -0.85 3.04
N ILE A 182 13.53 0.43 2.79
CA ILE A 182 13.07 1.54 3.61
C ILE A 182 12.22 2.44 2.73
N ILE A 183 11.09 2.86 3.27
CA ILE A 183 10.17 3.79 2.62
C ILE A 183 9.95 4.97 3.56
N CYS A 184 10.05 6.20 3.08
CA CYS A 184 9.84 7.37 3.93
C CYS A 184 9.36 8.61 3.19
N ASP A 185 8.96 9.63 3.96
CA ASP A 185 8.65 10.94 3.40
C ASP A 185 9.93 11.63 2.90
N GLY A 186 9.97 11.92 1.61
CA GLY A 186 11.11 12.57 0.97
C GLY A 186 11.34 14.02 1.43
N HIS A 187 10.31 14.71 1.93
CA HIS A 187 10.42 16.09 2.42
C HIS A 187 11.13 16.18 3.77
N LEU A 188 11.05 15.12 4.57
CA LEU A 188 11.68 15.05 5.89
C LEU A 188 13.11 14.51 5.83
N LEU A 189 13.57 14.14 4.64
CA LEU A 189 14.83 13.45 4.43
C LEU A 189 15.99 14.43 4.23
N LYS A 190 17.01 14.35 5.09
CA LYS A 190 18.24 15.12 4.92
C LYS A 190 19.22 14.40 3.99
N LYS A 191 20.02 15.17 3.25
CA LYS A 191 21.09 14.66 2.35
C LYS A 191 22.01 13.64 3.05
N GLU A 192 22.41 13.93 4.29
CA GLU A 192 23.27 13.03 5.07
C GLU A 192 22.60 11.68 5.38
N GLN A 193 21.28 11.69 5.64
CA GLN A 193 20.52 10.46 5.88
C GLN A 193 20.43 9.63 4.59
N CYS A 194 20.21 10.27 3.43
CA CYS A 194 20.25 9.60 2.12
C CYS A 194 21.58 8.87 1.91
N LEU A 195 22.69 9.59 2.13
CA LEU A 195 24.04 9.06 1.93
C LEU A 195 24.36 7.91 2.88
N ARG A 196 23.85 7.93 4.12
CA ARG A 196 24.01 6.83 5.07
C ARG A 196 23.25 5.58 4.64
N VAL A 197 22.02 5.73 4.16
CA VAL A 197 21.20 4.58 3.71
C VAL A 197 21.78 3.95 2.44
N LEU A 198 22.13 4.77 1.43
CA LEU A 198 22.67 4.30 0.15
C LEU A 198 24.00 3.53 0.28
N LYS A 199 24.78 3.79 1.33
CA LYS A 199 26.04 3.07 1.61
C LYS A 199 25.87 1.66 2.19
N ASN A 200 24.65 1.23 2.51
CA ASN A 200 24.38 -0.03 3.21
C ASN A 200 23.57 -1.05 2.36
N ASP A 201 23.54 -0.90 1.03
CA ASP A 201 22.82 -1.80 0.10
C ASP A 201 21.31 -1.96 0.38
N PHE A 202 20.69 -0.90 0.92
CA PHE A 202 19.24 -0.84 1.11
C PHE A 202 18.53 -0.28 -0.15
N LEU A 203 17.40 -0.88 -0.52
CA LEU A 203 16.44 -0.26 -1.43
C LEU A 203 15.75 0.89 -0.70
N PHE A 204 15.83 2.08 -1.27
CA PHE A 204 15.30 3.29 -0.67
C PHE A 204 14.19 3.86 -1.54
N ILE A 205 12.99 3.92 -0.98
CA ILE A 205 11.80 4.47 -1.63
C ILE A 205 11.42 5.75 -0.89
N VAL A 206 11.17 6.81 -1.63
CA VAL A 206 10.70 8.07 -1.07
C VAL A 206 9.36 8.44 -1.68
N THR A 207 8.41 8.80 -0.83
CA THR A 207 7.18 9.45 -1.28
C THR A 207 7.48 10.93 -1.45
N LEU A 208 7.31 11.44 -2.67
CA LEU A 208 7.48 12.86 -3.01
C LEU A 208 6.12 13.43 -3.41
N SER A 209 5.47 14.14 -2.51
CA SER A 209 4.27 14.92 -2.82
C SER A 209 4.68 16.33 -3.22
N THR A 210 4.74 16.64 -4.52
CA THR A 210 4.88 18.04 -4.93
C THR A 210 3.51 18.73 -4.81
N THR A 211 3.39 19.64 -3.85
CA THR A 211 2.20 20.46 -3.64
C THR A 211 1.91 21.42 -4.81
N ASN A 212 2.88 21.63 -5.72
CA ASN A 212 2.73 22.50 -6.88
C ASN A 212 3.00 21.73 -8.19
N ILE A 213 1.94 21.46 -8.96
CA ILE A 213 1.97 21.39 -10.43
C ILE A 213 0.77 22.20 -10.92
#